data_AF-X0X5Z5-F1
#
_entry.id   AF-X0X5Z5-F1
#
_cell.length_a   1.000
_cell.length_b   1.000
_cell.length_c   1.000
_cell.angle_alpha   90.00
_cell.angle_beta   90.00
_cell.angle_gamma   90.00
#
_symmetry.space_group_name_H-M   'P 1'
#
loop_
_entity.id
_entity.type
_entity.pdbx_description
1 polymer ?
#
loop_
_entity_poly.entity_id
_entity_poly.type
_entity_poly.pdbx_seq_one_letter_code
_entity_poly.pdbx_strand_id
1 'polypeptide(L)'
;MIFLITVLSASVFIDHGFTALDHSQEDPLELFVGVDVAYYNLDEMYELIDEISTYTNLFVIGAKRISYNETKLIETCQYLYDHDMYFIIYSDSSYRLQLISDIEKKYGDHFLGVYFDDEQG
;
A
#
# COMPACT_ATOMS: atom_id res chain seq x y z
N MET A 1 43.91 -35.78 13.70
CA MET A 1 43.66 -34.52 12.93
C MET A 1 42.60 -34.73 11.85
N ILE A 2 42.72 -35.75 10.99
CA ILE A 2 41.73 -36.05 9.92
C ILE A 2 40.31 -36.29 10.46
N PHE A 3 40.17 -37.06 11.55
CA PHE A 3 38.86 -37.36 12.16
C PHE A 3 38.13 -36.11 12.67
N LEU A 4 38.88 -35.13 13.20
CA LEU A 4 38.32 -33.87 13.69
C LEU A 4 37.84 -32.99 12.54
N ILE A 5 38.61 -32.96 11.44
CA ILE A 5 38.27 -32.21 10.22
C ILE A 5 37.00 -32.78 9.58
N THR A 6 36.83 -34.11 9.55
CA THR A 6 35.61 -34.75 9.02
C THR A 6 34.36 -34.48 9.87
N VAL A 7 34.51 -34.38 11.19
CA VAL A 7 33.38 -34.06 12.10
C VAL A 7 32.97 -32.58 11.98
N LEU A 8 33.96 -31.69 11.83
CA LEU A 8 33.73 -30.25 11.61
C LEU A 8 33.11 -29.96 10.24
N SER A 9 33.51 -30.67 9.18
CA SER A 9 32.88 -30.46 7.87
C SER A 9 31.45 -31.01 7.84
N ALA A 10 31.18 -32.18 8.43
CA ALA A 10 29.83 -32.75 8.48
C ALA A 10 28.83 -31.89 9.27
N SER A 11 29.26 -31.21 10.34
CA SER A 11 28.40 -30.32 11.13
C SER A 11 27.96 -29.07 10.35
N VAL A 12 28.81 -28.51 9.50
CA VAL A 12 28.45 -27.38 8.61
C VAL A 12 27.39 -27.77 7.58
N PHE A 13 27.43 -29.01 7.06
CA PHE A 13 26.42 -29.47 6.10
C PHE A 13 25.08 -29.84 6.75
N ILE A 14 25.08 -30.28 8.01
CA ILE A 14 23.83 -30.54 8.75
C ILE A 14 23.12 -29.23 9.07
N ASP A 15 23.86 -28.20 9.47
CA ASP A 15 23.28 -26.89 9.79
C ASP A 15 22.67 -26.22 8.54
N HIS A 16 23.37 -26.25 7.40
CA HIS A 16 22.83 -25.70 6.14
C HIS A 16 21.78 -26.58 5.45
N GLY A 17 21.85 -27.90 5.63
CA GLY A 17 20.90 -28.84 5.03
C GLY A 17 19.56 -28.92 5.78
N PHE A 18 19.56 -28.68 7.09
CA PHE A 18 18.34 -28.69 7.92
C PHE A 18 17.59 -27.35 7.85
N THR A 19 18.27 -26.21 7.69
CA THR A 19 17.62 -24.90 7.50
C THR A 19 16.95 -24.74 6.12
N ALA A 20 17.26 -25.61 5.15
CA ALA A 20 16.72 -25.52 3.80
C ALA A 20 15.33 -26.17 3.63
N LEU A 21 14.78 -26.81 4.67
CA LEU A 21 13.55 -27.62 4.55
C LEU A 21 12.33 -27.08 5.29
N ASP A 22 12.38 -25.90 5.93
CA ASP A 22 11.18 -25.39 6.60
C ASP A 22 11.14 -23.86 6.71
N HIS A 23 10.76 -23.22 5.61
CA HIS A 23 9.95 -22.00 5.60
C HIS A 23 9.45 -21.81 4.16
N SER A 24 8.33 -22.46 3.82
CA SER A 24 7.36 -21.72 3.01
C SER A 24 6.98 -20.50 3.86
N GLN A 25 7.76 -19.43 3.73
CA GLN A 25 7.32 -18.09 4.14
C GLN A 25 6.01 -17.89 3.40
N GLU A 26 4.89 -18.09 4.08
CA GLU A 26 3.69 -17.37 3.67
C GLU A 26 4.11 -15.90 3.68
N ASP A 27 3.95 -15.23 2.54
CA ASP A 27 4.17 -13.79 2.48
C ASP A 27 3.40 -13.16 3.65
N PRO A 28 4.03 -12.30 4.45
CA PRO A 28 3.36 -11.71 5.60
C PRO A 28 2.05 -11.07 5.15
N LEU A 29 0.95 -11.39 5.83
CA LEU A 29 -0.37 -10.85 5.51
C LEU A 29 -0.30 -9.32 5.48
N GLU A 30 -0.52 -8.73 4.31
CA GLU A 30 -0.56 -7.29 4.14
C GLU A 30 -1.87 -6.75 4.74
N LEU A 31 -1.77 -6.11 5.90
CA LEU A 31 -2.90 -5.55 6.63
C LEU A 31 -2.96 -4.04 6.39
N PHE A 32 -4.12 -3.57 5.93
CA PHE A 32 -4.38 -2.15 5.74
C PHE A 32 -5.31 -1.60 6.84
N VAL A 33 -4.87 -0.52 7.48
CA VAL A 33 -5.62 0.24 8.48
C VAL A 33 -5.59 1.70 8.06
N GLY A 34 -6.78 2.29 7.92
CA GLY A 34 -6.92 3.58 7.26
C GLY A 34 -8.20 4.32 7.56
N VAL A 35 -8.33 5.49 6.95
CA VAL A 35 -9.49 6.37 7.10
C VAL A 35 -9.96 6.87 5.73
N ASP A 36 -11.24 7.28 5.66
CA ASP A 36 -11.75 8.07 4.56
C ASP A 36 -11.51 9.56 4.82
N VAL A 37 -10.72 10.20 3.96
CA VAL A 37 -10.45 11.63 3.97
C VAL A 37 -11.40 12.38 3.05
N ALA A 38 -12.52 12.83 3.63
CA ALA A 38 -13.58 13.56 2.94
C ALA A 38 -13.46 15.10 3.06
N TYR A 39 -12.24 15.64 3.12
CA TYR A 39 -11.99 17.09 3.20
C TYR A 39 -12.10 17.78 1.83
N TYR A 40 -12.53 19.04 1.82
CA TYR A 40 -12.58 19.86 0.60
C TYR A 40 -11.34 20.76 0.40
N ASN A 41 -10.61 20.99 1.48
CA ASN A 41 -9.37 21.76 1.54
C ASN A 41 -8.19 20.76 1.55
N LEU A 42 -7.19 21.00 0.69
CA LEU A 42 -6.01 20.14 0.63
C LEU A 42 -5.13 20.34 1.86
N ASP A 43 -4.99 21.57 2.36
CA ASP A 43 -4.14 21.85 3.51
C ASP A 43 -4.62 21.09 4.76
N GLU A 44 -5.91 21.15 5.06
CA GLU A 44 -6.52 20.42 6.19
C GLU A 44 -6.42 18.90 6.02
N MET A 45 -6.54 18.41 4.78
CA MET A 45 -6.41 16.99 4.49
C MET A 45 -4.98 16.50 4.72
N TYR A 46 -3.99 17.28 4.26
CA TYR A 46 -2.57 16.97 4.44
C TYR A 46 -2.16 17.06 5.90
N GLU A 47 -2.66 18.06 6.65
CA GLU A 47 -2.46 18.14 8.10
C GLU A 47 -2.94 16.86 8.82
N LEU A 48 -4.12 16.34 8.44
CA LEU A 48 -4.63 15.08 9.00
C LEU A 48 -3.77 13.88 8.58
N ILE A 49 -3.39 13.78 7.31
CA ILE A 49 -2.52 12.68 6.82
C ILE A 49 -1.22 12.66 7.60
N ASP A 50 -0.58 13.82 7.77
CA ASP A 50 0.68 13.96 8.51
C ASP A 50 0.51 13.52 9.97
N GLU A 51 -0.59 13.92 10.62
CA GLU A 51 -0.90 13.57 12.01
C GLU A 51 -1.01 12.05 12.21
N ILE A 52 -1.67 11.34 11.29
CA ILE A 52 -2.06 9.94 11.52
C ILE A 52 -1.21 8.90 10.79
N SER A 53 -0.37 9.33 9.83
CA SER A 53 0.48 8.46 8.98
C SER A 53 1.40 7.53 9.77
N THR A 54 1.71 7.83 11.03
CA THR A 54 2.55 6.97 11.89
C THR A 54 1.84 5.71 12.38
N TYR A 55 0.50 5.64 12.28
CA TYR A 55 -0.31 4.50 12.74
C TYR A 55 -1.41 4.08 11.75
N THR A 56 -1.41 4.63 10.54
CA THR A 56 -2.24 4.21 9.41
C THR A 56 -1.36 3.97 8.20
N ASN A 57 -1.80 3.13 7.27
CA ASN A 57 -1.11 2.90 6.00
C ASN A 57 -2.04 3.00 4.77
N LEU A 58 -3.32 3.32 4.98
CA LEU A 58 -4.31 3.42 3.90
C LEU A 58 -5.15 4.69 4.03
N PHE A 59 -5.42 5.34 2.91
CA PHE A 59 -6.36 6.46 2.82
C PHE A 59 -7.37 6.26 1.68
N VAL A 60 -8.65 6.42 1.97
CA VAL A 60 -9.69 6.55 0.93
C VAL A 60 -9.87 8.03 0.61
N ILE A 61 -9.70 8.43 -0.65
CA ILE A 61 -9.98 9.79 -1.11
C ILE A 61 -11.49 9.87 -1.40
N GLY A 62 -12.31 10.06 -0.36
CA GLY A 62 -13.78 10.06 -0.44
C GLY A 62 -14.43 11.38 -0.86
N ALA A 63 -13.69 12.49 -0.82
CA ALA A 63 -14.25 13.79 -1.18
C ALA A 63 -14.49 13.93 -2.69
N LYS A 64 -15.74 13.94 -3.15
CA LYS A 64 -16.11 14.22 -4.56
C LYS A 64 -15.39 15.45 -5.15
N ARG A 65 -15.24 16.52 -4.36
CA ARG A 65 -14.57 17.76 -4.81
C ARG A 65 -13.08 17.57 -5.10
N ILE A 66 -12.43 16.59 -4.47
CA ILE A 66 -11.04 16.20 -4.74
C ILE A 66 -11.04 15.17 -5.85
N SER A 67 -11.77 14.07 -5.69
CA SER A 67 -11.76 12.96 -6.63
C SER A 67 -12.13 13.41 -8.05
N TYR A 68 -13.07 14.33 -8.24
CA TYR A 68 -13.52 14.78 -9.57
C TYR A 68 -12.69 15.94 -10.14
N ASN A 69 -11.78 16.51 -9.36
CA ASN A 69 -10.84 17.51 -9.82
C ASN A 69 -9.50 16.82 -10.12
N GLU A 70 -9.20 16.61 -11.40
CA GLU A 70 -8.01 15.87 -11.82
C GLU A 70 -6.70 16.41 -11.24
N THR A 71 -6.51 17.73 -11.22
CA THR A 71 -5.32 18.35 -10.63
C THR A 71 -5.21 18.02 -9.14
N LYS A 72 -6.29 18.23 -8.38
CA LYS A 72 -6.28 17.95 -6.93
C LYS A 72 -6.14 16.46 -6.63
N LEU A 73 -6.77 15.60 -7.42
CA LEU A 73 -6.65 14.15 -7.28
C LEU A 73 -5.20 13.70 -7.51
N ILE A 74 -4.58 14.15 -8.61
CA ILE A 74 -3.18 13.80 -8.91
C ILE A 74 -2.24 14.31 -7.81
N GLU A 75 -2.46 15.53 -7.32
CA GLU A 75 -1.69 16.12 -6.22
C GLU A 75 -1.85 15.29 -4.93
N THR A 76 -3.07 14.88 -4.61
CA THR A 76 -3.35 14.03 -3.44
C THR A 76 -2.73 12.63 -3.57
N CYS A 77 -2.84 11.99 -4.74
CA CYS A 77 -2.19 10.69 -4.98
C CYS A 77 -0.67 10.80 -4.86
N GLN A 78 -0.06 11.87 -5.38
CA GLN A 78 1.37 12.11 -5.24
C GLN A 78 1.75 12.31 -3.77
N TYR A 79 0.98 13.11 -3.04
CA TYR A 79 1.23 13.35 -1.61
C TYR A 79 1.22 12.07 -0.79
N LEU A 80 0.22 11.20 -1.00
CA LEU A 80 0.10 9.91 -0.32
C LEU A 80 1.25 8.97 -0.71
N TYR A 81 1.59 8.91 -1.99
CA TYR A 81 2.71 8.12 -2.48
C TYR A 81 4.05 8.57 -1.87
N ASP A 82 4.29 9.87 -1.79
CA ASP A 82 5.52 10.44 -1.19
C ASP A 82 5.63 10.13 0.32
N HIS A 83 4.50 9.84 0.98
CA HIS A 83 4.42 9.40 2.37
C HIS A 83 4.41 7.88 2.55
N ASP A 84 4.68 7.11 1.50
CA ASP A 84 4.64 5.64 1.53
C ASP A 84 3.26 5.08 1.92
N MET A 85 2.19 5.80 1.58
CA MET A 85 0.81 5.42 1.91
C MET A 85 0.13 4.75 0.72
N TYR A 86 -0.78 3.83 1.03
CA TYR A 86 -1.67 3.21 0.06
C TYR A 86 -2.97 4.00 -0.04
N PHE A 87 -3.64 3.94 -1.19
CA PHE A 87 -4.85 4.72 -1.40
C PHE A 87 -5.89 4.07 -2.30
N ILE A 88 -7.14 4.43 -2.02
CA ILE A 88 -8.34 4.07 -2.79
C ILE A 88 -9.01 5.38 -3.21
N ILE A 89 -9.54 5.43 -4.44
CA ILE A 89 -10.20 6.63 -4.97
C ILE A 89 -11.71 6.42 -4.99
N TYR A 90 -12.48 7.31 -4.36
CA TYR A 90 -13.93 7.28 -4.52
C TYR A 90 -14.36 7.72 -5.92
N SER A 91 -15.35 7.03 -6.48
CA SER A 91 -16.06 7.44 -7.70
C SER A 91 -17.50 6.91 -7.70
N ASP A 92 -18.45 7.71 -8.18
CA ASP A 92 -19.81 7.27 -8.54
C ASP A 92 -20.01 7.14 -10.06
N SER A 93 -18.91 7.21 -10.80
CA SER A 93 -18.93 7.31 -12.26
C SER A 93 -17.89 6.43 -12.92
N SER A 94 -18.30 5.78 -14.02
CA SER A 94 -17.42 5.00 -14.90
C SER A 94 -16.72 5.86 -15.97
N TYR A 95 -16.96 7.18 -16.04
CA TYR A 95 -16.45 8.03 -17.13
C TYR A 95 -14.95 8.36 -17.05
N ARG A 96 -14.21 7.82 -16.07
CA ARG A 96 -12.80 8.19 -15.81
C ARG A 96 -11.83 7.01 -15.87
N LEU A 97 -12.17 5.96 -16.60
CA LEU A 97 -11.33 4.76 -16.75
C LEU A 97 -9.91 5.08 -17.23
N GLN A 98 -9.74 6.03 -18.15
CA GLN A 98 -8.42 6.41 -18.63
C GLN A 98 -7.55 7.00 -17.51
N LEU A 99 -8.09 7.96 -16.75
CA LEU A 99 -7.35 8.56 -15.63
C LEU A 99 -7.02 7.51 -14.55
N ILE A 100 -7.98 6.65 -14.20
CA ILE A 100 -7.73 5.55 -13.26
C ILE A 100 -6.62 4.64 -13.77
N SER A 101 -6.62 4.28 -15.06
CA SER A 101 -5.55 3.47 -15.66
C SER A 101 -4.19 4.18 -15.62
N ASP A 102 -4.17 5.50 -15.78
CA ASP A 102 -2.93 6.28 -15.73
C ASP A 102 -2.41 6.41 -14.28
N ILE A 103 -3.30 6.51 -13.29
CA ILE A 103 -2.98 6.45 -11.85
C ILE A 103 -2.41 5.08 -11.49
N GLU A 104 -3.08 4.00 -11.89
CA GLU A 104 -2.63 2.62 -11.66
C GLU A 104 -1.22 2.39 -12.21
N LYS A 105 -0.97 2.79 -13.47
CA LYS A 105 0.37 2.69 -14.08
C LYS A 105 1.42 3.51 -13.36
N LYS A 106 1.05 4.68 -12.81
CA LYS A 106 2.00 5.60 -12.18
C LYS A 106 2.39 5.16 -10.77
N TYR A 107 1.42 4.72 -9.97
CA TYR A 107 1.62 4.49 -8.54
C TYR A 107 1.70 3.00 -8.16
N GLY A 108 1.39 2.09 -9.10
CA GLY A 108 1.53 0.65 -8.91
C GLY A 108 0.77 0.16 -7.68
N ASP A 109 1.46 -0.61 -6.84
CA ASP A 109 0.87 -1.29 -5.69
C ASP A 109 0.32 -0.34 -4.61
N HIS A 110 0.72 0.94 -4.60
CA HIS A 110 0.13 1.94 -3.71
C HIS A 110 -1.33 2.27 -4.06
N PHE A 111 -1.73 2.10 -5.32
CA PHE A 111 -3.12 2.30 -5.73
C PHE A 111 -3.90 0.99 -5.60
N LEU A 112 -4.76 0.90 -4.57
CA LEU A 112 -5.51 -0.31 -4.25
C LEU A 112 -6.85 -0.43 -4.99
N GLY A 113 -7.27 0.62 -5.71
CA GLY A 113 -8.44 0.59 -6.57
C GLY A 113 -9.45 1.71 -6.32
N VAL A 114 -10.70 1.45 -6.69
CA VAL A 114 -11.80 2.43 -6.68
C VAL A 114 -12.86 2.02 -5.67
N TYR A 115 -13.20 2.92 -4.75
CA TYR A 115 -14.40 2.81 -3.92
C TYR A 115 -15.59 3.29 -4.76
N PHE A 116 -16.27 2.35 -5.42
CA PHE A 116 -17.32 2.65 -6.41
C PHE A 116 -18.71 2.67 -5.78
N ASP A 117 -19.35 3.84 -5.82
CA ASP A 117 -20.61 4.17 -5.16
C ASP A 117 -20.63 3.93 -3.65
N ASP A 118 -21.17 4.90 -2.91
CA ASP A 118 -21.28 4.83 -1.46
C ASP A 118 -22.64 4.28 -1.04
N GLU A 119 -22.65 3.42 -0.02
CA GLU A 119 -23.86 2.92 0.68
C GLU A 119 -25.01 2.45 -0.23
N GLN A 120 -24.69 1.69 -1.29
CA GLN A 120 -25.72 1.03 -2.11
C GLN A 120 -26.46 -0.01 -1.26
N GLY A 121 -27.73 0.26 -0.96
CA GLY A 121 -28.57 -0.46 0.02
C GLY A 121 -28.87 -1.92 -0.28
#